data_AF-A0A9E3G331-F1
#
_entry.id   AF-A0A9E3G331-F1
#
_cell.length_a   1.000
_cell.length_b   1.000
_cell.length_c   1.000
_cell.angle_alpha   90.00
_cell.angle_beta   90.00
_cell.angle_gamma   90.00
#
_symmetry.space_group_name_H-M   'P 1'
#
loop_
_entity.id
_entity.type
_entity.pdbx_description
1 polymer ?
#
loop_
_entity_poly.entity_id
_entity_poly.type
_entity_poly.pdbx_seq_one_letter_code
_entity_poly.pdbx_strand_id
1 'polypeptide(L)'
;MKLYARKDDNLTLGPAKLEAIVYYFFQDKLYAVSLHTADRENTLLLLRIAQTAFGPADRRPGTEGESGEDQLDQSWQGKVSEAIFTANAKTEQGSLLIRDNQLGNQVEAQLDKSVHEAADEL
;
A
#
# COMPACT_ATOMS: atom_id res chain seq x y z
N MET A 1 -15.98 7.20 -3.89
CA MET A 1 -14.99 6.59 -2.98
C MET A 1 -14.88 7.45 -1.73
N LYS A 2 -14.67 6.87 -0.55
CA LYS A 2 -14.44 7.62 0.70
C LYS A 2 -13.11 7.16 1.33
N LEU A 3 -12.34 8.10 1.88
CA LEU A 3 -11.10 7.83 2.59
C LEU A 3 -11.17 8.43 3.99
N TYR A 4 -10.71 7.69 4.98
CA TYR A 4 -10.56 8.17 6.35
C TYR A 4 -9.12 7.96 6.79
N ALA A 5 -8.45 9.04 7.17
CA ALA A 5 -7.08 8.99 7.67
C ALA A 5 -7.06 9.19 9.19
N ARG A 6 -6.44 8.26 9.90
CA ARG A 6 -6.08 8.43 11.32
C ARG A 6 -4.62 8.83 11.39
N LYS A 7 -4.35 10.00 11.96
CA LYS A 7 -3.01 10.51 12.30
C LYS A 7 -2.98 10.76 13.80
N ASP A 8 -1.99 10.19 14.49
CA ASP A 8 -1.85 10.25 15.94
C ASP A 8 -0.40 9.87 16.29
N ASP A 9 0.22 10.65 17.18
CA ASP A 9 1.64 10.55 17.51
C ASP A 9 2.02 9.22 18.19
N ASN A 10 1.03 8.45 18.65
CA ASN A 10 1.20 7.17 19.33
C ASN A 10 0.78 5.96 18.48
N LEU A 11 0.55 6.14 17.17
CA LEU A 11 0.23 5.01 16.28
C LEU A 11 1.43 4.08 16.14
N THR A 12 1.22 2.81 16.48
CA THR A 12 2.24 1.77 16.39
C THR A 12 1.66 0.48 15.84
N LEU A 13 2.48 -0.28 15.13
CA LEU A 13 2.25 -1.68 14.79
C LEU A 13 3.46 -2.47 15.27
N GLY A 14 3.32 -3.19 16.38
CA GLY A 14 4.47 -3.80 17.05
C GLY A 14 5.54 -2.73 17.34
N PRO A 15 6.81 -2.93 16.94
CA PRO A 15 7.87 -1.95 17.15
C PRO A 15 7.85 -0.77 16.15
N ALA A 16 7.08 -0.84 15.06
CA ALA A 16 7.07 0.23 14.05
C ALA A 16 6.13 1.36 14.48
N LYS A 17 6.63 2.58 14.52
CA LYS A 17 5.82 3.80 14.64
C LYS A 17 5.24 4.17 13.27
N LEU A 18 3.95 4.49 13.25
CA LEU A 18 3.23 4.90 12.05
C LEU A 18 2.98 6.41 12.08
N GLU A 19 3.05 7.05 10.92
CA GLU A 19 2.60 8.42 10.71
C GLU A 19 1.09 8.47 10.50
N ALA A 20 0.54 7.50 9.77
CA ALA A 20 -0.87 7.46 9.44
C ALA A 20 -1.37 6.03 9.16
N ILE A 21 -2.68 5.84 9.38
CA ILE A 21 -3.46 4.72 8.86
C ILE A 21 -4.56 5.29 7.97
N VAL A 22 -4.69 4.82 6.73
CA VAL A 22 -5.76 5.24 5.82
C VAL A 22 -6.70 4.06 5.56
N TYR A 23 -8.00 4.29 5.73
CA TYR A 23 -9.06 3.33 5.46
C TYR A 23 -9.78 3.73 4.17
N TYR A 24 -9.89 2.80 3.23
CA TYR A 24 -10.46 3.03 1.91
C TYR A 24 -11.82 2.34 1.80
N PHE A 25 -12.86 3.12 1.48
CA PHE A 25 -14.23 2.63 1.36
C PHE A 25 -14.77 2.80 -0.06
N PHE A 26 -15.37 1.72 -0.57
CA PHE A 26 -16.04 1.65 -1.86
C PHE A 26 -17.46 1.08 -1.66
N GLN A 27 -18.48 1.81 -2.13
CA GLN A 27 -19.90 1.45 -1.89
C GLN A 27 -20.20 1.13 -0.41
N ASP A 28 -19.69 1.98 0.48
CA ASP A 28 -19.79 1.85 1.95
C ASP A 28 -19.18 0.56 2.53
N LYS A 29 -18.40 -0.19 1.75
CA LYS A 29 -17.60 -1.34 2.20
C LYS A 29 -16.13 -0.94 2.32
N LEU A 30 -15.48 -1.32 3.43
CA LEU A 30 -14.03 -1.20 3.58
C LEU A 30 -13.37 -2.19 2.61
N TYR A 31 -12.49 -1.70 1.73
CA TYR A 31 -11.80 -2.56 0.76
C TYR A 31 -10.29 -2.52 0.87
N ALA A 32 -9.72 -1.49 1.49
CA ALA A 32 -8.29 -1.44 1.75
C ALA A 32 -7.94 -0.67 3.02
N VAL A 33 -6.77 -0.97 3.56
CA VAL A 33 -6.12 -0.23 4.64
C VAL A 33 -4.66 -0.01 4.24
N SER A 34 -4.15 1.21 4.38
CA SER A 34 -2.72 1.48 4.25
C SER A 34 -2.12 1.97 5.56
N LEU A 35 -0.90 1.51 5.84
CA LEU A 35 -0.10 1.90 7.00
C LEU A 35 1.12 2.66 6.48
N HIS A 36 1.35 3.86 7.01
CA HIS A 36 2.40 4.76 6.54
C HIS A 36 3.43 5.03 7.63
N THR A 37 4.70 5.09 7.25
CA THR A 37 5.85 5.41 8.11
C THR A 37 6.55 6.67 7.62
N ALA A 38 7.06 7.46 8.56
CA ALA A 38 7.67 8.77 8.27
C ALA A 38 9.17 8.69 7.95
N ASP A 39 9.85 7.61 8.33
CA ASP A 39 11.31 7.48 8.29
C ASP A 39 11.78 6.05 7.98
N ARG A 40 13.06 5.92 7.64
CA ARG A 40 13.68 4.65 7.22
C ARG A 40 13.59 3.54 8.26
N GLU A 41 13.81 3.86 9.53
CA GLU A 41 13.84 2.85 10.61
C GLU A 41 12.48 2.19 10.72
N ASN A 42 11.42 3.01 10.80
CA ASN A 42 10.05 2.52 10.89
C ASN A 42 9.60 1.83 9.59
N THR A 43 10.03 2.32 8.43
CA THR A 43 9.81 1.67 7.13
C THR A 43 10.36 0.24 7.10
N LEU A 44 11.59 0.03 7.56
CA LEU A 44 12.21 -1.29 7.60
C LEU A 44 11.56 -2.21 8.65
N LEU A 45 11.12 -1.67 9.79
CA LEU A 45 10.37 -2.43 10.78
C LEU A 45 9.01 -2.87 10.24
N LEU A 46 8.29 -1.97 9.56
CA LEU A 46 7.00 -2.29 8.92
C LEU A 46 7.17 -3.38 7.86
N LEU A 47 8.25 -3.32 7.06
CA LEU A 47 8.56 -4.37 6.09
C LEU A 47 8.78 -5.73 6.76
N ARG A 48 9.58 -5.79 7.84
CA ARG A 48 9.82 -7.03 8.58
C ARG A 48 8.52 -7.58 9.19
N ILE A 49 7.64 -6.72 9.68
CA ILE A 49 6.32 -7.11 10.17
C ILE A 49 5.50 -7.73 9.04
N ALA A 50 5.46 -7.12 7.86
CA ALA A 50 4.74 -7.67 6.71
C ALA A 50 5.31 -9.03 6.27
N GLN A 51 6.64 -9.17 6.19
CA GLN A 51 7.31 -10.43 5.87
C GLN A 51 7.02 -11.53 6.91
N THR A 52 6.94 -11.16 8.18
CA THR A 52 6.59 -12.10 9.26
C THR A 52 5.12 -12.52 9.19
N ALA A 53 4.22 -11.60 8.87
CA ALA A 53 2.79 -11.84 8.83
C ALA A 53 2.34 -12.62 7.58
N PHE A 54 2.92 -12.30 6.42
CA PHE A 54 2.48 -12.83 5.12
C PHE A 54 3.43 -13.88 4.53
N GLY A 55 4.62 -14.05 5.10
CA GLY A 55 5.62 -15.00 4.62
C GLY A 55 6.46 -14.45 3.45
N PRO A 56 7.07 -15.33 2.64
CA PRO A 56 7.93 -14.90 1.54
C PRO A 56 7.14 -14.06 0.53
N ALA A 57 7.67 -12.90 0.20
CA ALA A 57 7.08 -11.97 -0.76
C ALA A 57 7.62 -12.20 -2.17
N ASP A 58 6.83 -11.85 -3.17
CA ASP A 58 7.35 -11.62 -4.51
C ASP A 58 8.00 -10.24 -4.56
N ARG A 59 9.20 -10.16 -5.14
CA ARG A 59 9.77 -8.86 -5.53
C ARG A 59 8.94 -8.29 -6.65
N ARG A 60 8.54 -7.03 -6.54
CA ARG A 60 7.70 -6.40 -7.57
C ARG A 60 8.49 -6.23 -8.87
N PRO A 61 8.04 -6.78 -10.01
CA PRO A 61 8.72 -6.62 -11.30
C PRO A 61 8.74 -5.15 -11.75
N GLY A 62 9.83 -4.70 -12.39
CA GLY A 62 9.93 -3.37 -13.01
C GLY A 62 10.74 -2.33 -12.24
N THR A 63 11.31 -2.67 -11.09
CA THR A 63 12.22 -1.82 -10.31
C THR A 63 13.71 -2.04 -10.67
N GLU A 64 14.01 -2.92 -11.63
CA GLU A 64 15.38 -3.28 -12.04
C GLU A 64 16.11 -2.22 -12.89
N GLY A 65 15.42 -1.12 -13.25
CA GLY A 65 15.96 -0.06 -14.10
C GLY A 65 16.52 1.17 -13.36
N GLU A 66 16.30 1.29 -12.05
CA GLU A 66 16.93 2.33 -11.23
C GLU A 66 18.16 1.74 -10.55
N SER A 67 19.32 2.10 -11.08
CA SER A 67 20.62 1.70 -10.58
C SER A 67 20.80 2.05 -9.09
N GLY A 68 20.83 1.03 -8.24
CA GLY A 68 21.57 1.03 -6.98
C GLY A 68 20.76 1.34 -5.72
N GLU A 69 20.81 0.38 -4.79
CA GLU A 69 20.56 0.50 -3.35
C GLU A 69 19.08 0.55 -2.90
N ASP A 70 18.69 -0.49 -2.12
CA ASP A 70 17.42 -0.61 -1.38
C ASP A 70 16.11 -0.78 -2.16
N GLN A 71 16.05 -1.80 -3.02
CA GLN A 71 14.79 -2.27 -3.59
C GLN A 71 13.95 -2.98 -2.50
N LEU A 72 13.16 -2.21 -1.75
CA LEU A 72 12.33 -2.69 -0.64
C LEU A 72 10.92 -3.10 -1.06
N ASP A 73 10.48 -2.71 -2.26
CA ASP A 73 9.14 -2.96 -2.78
C ASP A 73 8.83 -4.47 -2.89
N GLN A 74 7.74 -4.88 -2.26
CA GLN A 74 7.33 -6.27 -2.12
C GLN A 74 5.82 -6.41 -2.29
N SER A 75 5.37 -7.54 -2.82
CA SER A 75 3.95 -7.87 -2.88
C SER A 75 3.67 -9.29 -2.42
N TRP A 76 2.52 -9.47 -1.79
CA TRP A 76 1.97 -10.76 -1.37
C TRP A 76 0.61 -10.96 -2.00
N GLN A 77 0.53 -11.93 -2.89
CA GLN A 77 -0.66 -12.22 -3.70
C GLN A 77 -1.46 -13.36 -3.05
N GLY A 78 -2.49 -13.00 -2.28
CA GLY A 78 -3.42 -13.97 -1.71
C GLY A 78 -4.65 -14.18 -2.61
N LYS A 79 -5.42 -15.25 -2.34
CA LYS A 79 -6.64 -15.56 -3.11
C LYS A 79 -7.77 -14.54 -2.88
N VAL A 80 -7.88 -14.02 -1.66
CA VAL A 80 -8.97 -13.12 -1.23
C VAL A 80 -8.49 -11.68 -1.11
N SER A 81 -7.26 -11.51 -0.64
CA SER A 81 -6.64 -10.21 -0.42
C SER A 81 -5.19 -10.23 -0.87
N GLU A 82 -4.66 -9.06 -1.17
CA GLU A 82 -3.25 -8.85 -1.42
C GLU A 82 -2.67 -7.79 -0.50
N ALA A 83 -1.36 -7.82 -0.34
CA ALA A 83 -0.61 -6.78 0.32
C ALA A 83 0.50 -6.25 -0.59
N ILE A 84 0.71 -4.94 -0.58
CA ILE A 84 1.73 -4.26 -1.38
C ILE A 84 2.50 -3.35 -0.44
N PHE A 85 3.80 -3.58 -0.34
CA PHE A 85 4.73 -2.70 0.34
C PHE A 85 5.49 -1.87 -0.69
N THR A 86 5.57 -0.56 -0.45
CA THR A 86 6.35 0.38 -1.24
C THR A 86 7.19 1.27 -0.34
N ALA A 87 8.45 1.51 -0.70
CA ALA A 87 9.28 2.50 -0.04
C ALA A 87 9.75 3.57 -1.01
N ASN A 88 9.78 4.82 -0.56
CA ASN A 88 10.36 5.92 -1.32
C ASN A 88 11.82 6.11 -0.91
N ALA A 89 12.75 5.76 -1.79
CA ALA A 89 14.19 5.87 -1.49
C ALA A 89 14.67 7.30 -1.20
N LYS A 90 13.95 8.34 -1.66
CA LYS A 90 14.31 9.75 -1.45
C LYS A 90 13.80 10.31 -0.13
N THR A 91 12.58 9.93 0.27
CA THR A 91 11.97 10.41 1.52
C THR A 91 12.10 9.42 2.67
N GLU A 92 12.56 8.21 2.38
CA GLU A 92 12.67 7.07 3.30
C GLU A 92 11.33 6.59 3.90
N GLN A 93 10.23 7.14 3.41
CA GLN A 93 8.88 6.80 3.83
C GLN A 93 8.44 5.46 3.24
N GLY A 94 7.63 4.74 4.00
CA GLY A 94 7.09 3.43 3.64
C GLY A 94 5.58 3.42 3.64
N SER A 95 5.01 2.55 2.83
CA SER A 95 3.58 2.27 2.84
C SER A 95 3.33 0.78 2.67
N LEU A 96 2.52 0.21 3.56
CA LEU A 96 1.95 -1.13 3.40
C LEU A 96 0.45 -0.99 3.12
N LEU A 97 0.02 -1.30 1.90
CA LEU A 97 -1.39 -1.43 1.55
C LEU A 97 -1.82 -2.89 1.70
N ILE A 98 -2.96 -3.13 2.33
CA ILE A 98 -3.64 -4.43 2.36
C ILE A 98 -5.04 -4.21 1.77
N ARG A 99 -5.42 -4.97 0.75
CA ARG A 99 -6.72 -4.79 0.07
C ARG A 99 -7.43 -6.10 -0.25
N ASP A 100 -8.75 -6.03 -0.30
CA ASP A 100 -9.62 -7.07 -0.84
C ASP A 100 -9.54 -7.08 -2.37
N ASN A 101 -9.30 -8.25 -2.96
CA ASN A 101 -9.07 -8.38 -4.40
C ASN A 101 -10.35 -8.09 -5.21
N GLN A 102 -11.51 -8.57 -4.73
CA GLN A 102 -12.76 -8.41 -5.48
C GLN A 102 -13.18 -6.95 -5.55
N LEU A 103 -13.20 -6.27 -4.40
CA LEU A 103 -13.53 -4.86 -4.32
C LEU A 103 -12.44 -3.99 -4.95
N GLY A 104 -11.16 -4.36 -4.80
CA GLY A 104 -10.03 -3.69 -5.44
C GLY A 104 -10.16 -3.67 -6.96
N ASN A 105 -10.47 -4.82 -7.58
CA ASN A 105 -10.66 -4.92 -9.03
C ASN A 105 -11.88 -4.12 -9.52
N GLN A 106 -12.95 -4.05 -8.72
CA GLN A 106 -14.12 -3.22 -9.06
C GLN A 106 -13.78 -1.72 -9.02
N VAL A 107 -12.95 -1.29 -8.06
CA VAL A 107 -12.46 0.09 -7.99
C VAL A 107 -11.60 0.41 -9.20
N GLU A 108 -10.65 -0.44 -9.57
CA GLU A 108 -9.81 -0.26 -10.77
C GLU A 108 -10.66 -0.14 -12.03
N ALA A 109 -11.60 -1.07 -12.25
CA ALA A 109 -12.49 -1.03 -13.41
C ALA A 109 -13.35 0.25 -13.46
N GLN A 110 -13.79 0.77 -12.31
CA GLN A 110 -14.51 2.05 -12.26
C GLN A 110 -13.61 3.24 -12.59
N LEU A 111 -12.37 3.26 -12.07
CA LEU A 111 -11.41 4.31 -12.37
C LEU A 111 -11.06 4.34 -13.86
N ASP A 112 -10.78 3.18 -14.45
CA ASP A 112 -10.47 3.05 -15.88
C ASP A 112 -11.62 3.55 -16.74
N LYS A 113 -12.87 3.19 -16.40
CA LYS A 113 -14.06 3.69 -17.09
C LYS A 113 -14.15 5.22 -17.04
N SER A 114 -13.98 5.81 -15.86
CA SER A 114 -14.04 7.27 -15.70
C SER A 114 -12.91 8.01 -16.45
N VAL A 115 -11.73 7.41 -16.56
CA VAL A 115 -10.62 7.98 -17.35
C VAL A 115 -10.92 7.96 -18.85
N HIS A 116 -11.49 6.85 -19.36
CA HIS A 116 -11.88 6.77 -20.78
C HIS A 116 -13.01 7.75 -21.11
N GLU A 117 -14.04 7.84 -20.27
CA GLU A 117 -15.15 8.80 -20.46
C GLU A 117 -14.65 10.24 -20.48
N ALA A 118 -13.72 10.62 -19.60
CA ALA A 118 -13.13 11.96 -19.60
C ALA A 118 -12.25 12.25 -20.83
N ALA A 119 -11.65 11.23 -21.44
CA ALA A 119 -10.85 11.37 -22.65
C ALA A 119 -11.72 11.54 -23.90
N ASP A 120 -12.90 10.93 -23.95
CA ASP A 120 -13.87 11.05 -25.06
C ASP A 120 -14.60 12.41 -25.07
N GLU A 121 -14.56 13.16 -23.96
CA GLU A 121 -15.13 14.51 -23.82
C GLU A 121 -14.15 15.65 -24.20
N LEU A 122 -12.92 15.33 -24.63
CA LEU A 122 -11.88 16.28 -25.06
C LEU A 122 -11.75 16.38 -26.60
#